data_AF-A0A2K3MUV4-F1
#
_entry.id   AF-A0A2K3MUV4-F1
#
_cell.length_a   1.000
_cell.length_b   1.000
_cell.length_c   1.000
_cell.angle_alpha   90.00
_cell.angle_beta   90.00
_cell.angle_gamma   90.00
#
_symmetry.space_group_name_H-M   'P 1'
#
loop_
_entity.id
_entity.type
_entity.pdbx_description
1 polymer ?
#
loop_
_entity_poly.entity_id
_entity_poly.type
_entity_poly.pdbx_seq_one_letter_code
_entity_poly.pdbx_strand_id
1 'polypeptide(L)' 'MIQSSMLAHRGGMIRGGWFDENLTKEIGDNKNSRFWLDAWVDGIILRNHFGRLFEVVVDKNKSVAEMIGEEGGLKKVN' A
#
# COMPACT_ATOMS: atom_id res chain seq x y z
N MET A 1 29.23 26.74 21.86
CA MET A 1 28.80 26.21 20.55
C MET A 1 27.32 25.94 20.67
N ILE A 2 26.48 26.77 20.06
CA ILE A 2 25.03 26.62 20.05
C ILE A 2 24.68 25.55 19.01
N GLN A 3 23.45 25.01 19.07
CA GLN A 3 22.67 24.29 18.03
C GLN A 3 22.65 22.77 18.25
N SER A 4 21.53 22.07 18.44
CA SER A 4 20.11 22.47 18.33
C SER A 4 19.27 21.61 19.27
N SER A 5 18.50 22.31 20.12
CA SER A 5 17.42 21.74 20.90
C SER A 5 16.32 21.23 19.98
N MET A 6 15.74 20.10 20.40
CA MET A 6 14.43 19.63 19.99
C MET A 6 13.41 20.78 19.99
N LEU A 7 13.07 21.28 18.80
CA LEU A 7 11.83 21.99 18.54
C LEU A 7 11.12 21.27 17.40
N ALA A 8 10.59 20.09 17.70
CA ALA A 8 9.41 19.58 17.01
C ALA A 8 8.17 20.13 17.72
N HIS A 9 7.99 21.46 17.71
CA HIS A 9 6.71 22.09 17.98
C HIS A 9 6.13 22.54 16.64
N ARG A 10 5.15 21.78 16.17
CA ARG A 10 4.23 22.06 15.05
C ARG A 10 4.87 22.30 13.68
N GLY A 11 4.83 21.28 12.83
CA GLY A 11 4.79 21.45 11.39
C GLY A 11 5.77 20.56 10.62
N GLY A 12 5.24 19.46 10.07
CA GLY A 12 5.86 18.74 8.97
C GLY A 12 7.09 17.91 9.33
N MET A 13 6.91 16.60 9.49
CA MET A 13 7.99 15.65 9.23
C MET A 13 8.50 15.96 7.82
N ILE A 14 9.74 16.44 7.71
CA ILE A 14 10.43 16.57 6.43
C ILE A 14 10.62 15.14 5.92
N ARG A 15 9.67 14.66 5.09
CA ARG A 15 9.87 13.43 4.32
C ARG A 15 11.15 13.61 3.49
N GLY A 16 12.12 12.72 3.66
CA GLY A 16 13.38 12.76 2.89
C GLY A 16 14.60 13.27 3.66
N GLY A 17 14.61 13.18 4.99
CA GLY A 17 15.86 13.28 5.76
C GLY A 17 16.66 11.97 5.68
N TRP A 18 17.97 12.04 5.99
CA TRP A 18 18.88 10.89 6.01
C TRP A 18 18.33 9.66 6.78
N PHE A 19 17.46 9.89 7.76
CA PHE A 19 16.81 8.85 8.55
C PHE A 19 15.68 8.14 7.78
N ASP A 20 14.81 8.89 7.10
CA ASP A 20 13.68 8.32 6.35
C ASP A 20 14.16 7.59 5.08
N GLU A 21 15.19 8.12 4.41
CA GLU A 21 15.75 7.53 3.19
C GLU A 21 16.44 6.18 3.43
N ASN A 22 16.87 5.91 4.66
CA ASN A 22 17.57 4.67 5.03
C ASN A 22 16.67 3.67 5.76
N LEU A 23 15.37 3.97 5.92
CA LEU A 23 14.42 3.06 6.55
C LEU A 23 13.62 2.27 5.50
N THR A 24 13.76 0.96 5.54
CA THR A 24 12.87 0.05 4.79
C THR A 24 11.69 -0.34 5.67
N LYS A 25 10.47 -0.15 5.16
CA LYS A 25 9.25 -0.65 5.82
C LYS A 25 8.93 -2.05 5.32
N GLU A 26 9.05 -3.05 6.19
CA GLU A 26 8.54 -4.40 5.94
C GLU A 26 7.05 -4.44 6.28
N ILE A 27 6.21 -4.82 5.32
CA ILE A 27 4.74 -4.84 5.48
C ILE A 27 4.23 -6.27 5.76
N GLY A 28 5.13 -7.25 5.83
CA GLY A 28 4.79 -8.67 5.89
C GLY A 28 4.34 -9.21 4.52
N ASP A 29 3.69 -10.37 4.49
CA ASP A 29 3.35 -11.06 3.24
C ASP A 29 2.08 -10.54 2.54
N ASN A 30 1.37 -9.60 3.17
CA ASN A 30 0.20 -8.88 2.66
C ASN A 30 -0.94 -9.75 2.11
N LYS A 31 -0.91 -11.06 2.32
CA LYS A 31 -1.81 -12.02 1.66
C LYS A 31 -3.27 -11.73 1.93
N ASN A 32 -3.59 -11.29 3.16
CA ASN A 32 -4.95 -11.01 3.61
C ASN A 32 -5.39 -9.56 3.35
N SER A 33 -4.52 -8.69 2.83
CA SER A 33 -4.88 -7.29 2.54
C SER A 33 -5.78 -7.24 1.31
N ARG A 34 -6.92 -6.54 1.39
CA ARG A 34 -7.82 -6.31 0.26
C ARG A 34 -7.20 -5.34 -0.72
N PHE A 35 -6.96 -5.80 -1.95
CA PHE A 35 -6.19 -5.07 -2.95
C PHE A 35 -6.68 -3.63 -3.17
N TRP A 36 -8.00 -3.44 -3.26
CA TRP A 36 -8.60 -2.13 -3.56
C TRP A 36 -8.93 -1.28 -2.34
N LEU A 37 -9.20 -1.92 -1.20
CA LEU A 37 -9.91 -1.30 -0.07
C LEU A 37 -9.02 -1.01 1.13
N ASP A 38 -7.96 -1.80 1.30
CA ASP A 38 -7.03 -1.59 2.41
C ASP A 38 -5.92 -0.60 2.00
N ALA A 39 -5.35 0.07 2.99
CA ALA A 39 -4.29 1.05 2.76
C ALA A 39 -2.96 0.35 2.48
N TRP A 40 -2.30 0.76 1.41
CA TRP A 40 -0.96 0.30 1.04
C TRP A 40 0.13 1.09 1.78
N VAL A 41 1.39 0.91 1.38
CA VAL A 41 2.48 1.77 1.86
C VAL A 41 2.09 3.24 1.67
N ASP A 42 2.48 4.07 2.63
CA ASP A 42 2.08 5.49 2.73
C ASP A 42 0.59 5.77 2.96
N GLY A 43 -0.23 4.76 3.26
CA GLY A 43 -1.64 4.94 3.59
C GLY A 43 -2.55 5.14 2.38
N ILE A 44 -2.06 4.81 1.18
CA ILE A 44 -2.79 5.00 -0.08
C ILE A 44 -3.84 3.90 -0.26
N ILE A 45 -5.09 4.29 -0.53
CA ILE A 45 -6.18 3.37 -0.90
C ILE A 45 -6.35 3.41 -2.42
N LEU A 46 -6.10 2.29 -3.10
CA LEU A 46 -6.05 2.23 -4.56
C LEU A 46 -7.39 2.56 -5.23
N ARG A 47 -8.52 2.20 -4.61
CA ARG A 47 -9.85 2.61 -5.09
C ARG A 47 -9.96 4.13 -5.29
N ASN A 48 -9.38 4.93 -4.39
CA ASN A 48 -9.50 6.38 -4.45
C ASN A 48 -8.62 6.98 -5.55
N HIS A 49 -7.45 6.39 -5.81
CA HIS A 49 -6.54 6.81 -6.88
C HIS A 49 -6.98 6.33 -8.26
N PHE A 50 -7.54 5.14 -8.36
CA PHE A 50 -7.91 4.48 -9.61
C PHE A 50 -9.43 4.23 -9.70
N GLY A 51 -10.24 5.23 -9.37
CA GLY A 51 -11.70 5.09 -9.27
C GLY A 51 -12.36 4.50 -10.53
N ARG A 52 -11.94 4.96 -11.72
CA ARG A 52 -12.47 4.45 -13.00
C ARG A 52 -12.16 2.97 -13.23
N LEU A 53 -10.97 2.51 -12.80
CA LEU A 53 -10.61 1.10 -12.87
C LEU A 53 -11.38 0.29 -11.82
N PHE A 54 -11.53 0.85 -10.62
CA PHE A 54 -12.31 0.23 -9.55
C PHE A 54 -13.78 0.01 -9.94
N GLU A 55 -14.39 0.91 -10.72
CA GLU A 55 -15.76 0.75 -11.19
C GLU A 55 -15.94 -0.53 -12.02
N VAL A 56 -14.99 -0.80 -12.93
CA VAL A 56 -15.10 -1.89 -13.91
C VAL A 56 -14.63 -3.25 -13.40
N VAL A 57 -13.80 -3.32 -12.35
CA VAL A 57 -13.36 -4.61 -11.80
C VAL A 57 -14.49 -5.34 -11.06
N VAL A 58 -14.56 -6.65 -11.27
CA VAL A 58 -15.53 -7.54 -10.58
C VAL A 58 -15.07 -7.83 -9.16
N ASP A 59 -13.78 -8.10 -8.98
CA ASP A 59 -13.18 -8.59 -7.75
C ASP A 59 -12.81 -7.47 -6.76
N LYS A 60 -13.76 -6.58 -6.47
CA LYS A 60 -13.53 -5.38 -5.62
C LYS A 60 -13.07 -5.70 -4.20
N ASN A 61 -13.38 -6.89 -3.68
CA ASN A 61 -13.11 -7.28 -2.30
C ASN A 61 -12.01 -8.34 -2.14
N LYS A 62 -11.43 -8.84 -3.24
CA LYS A 62 -10.39 -9.88 -3.15
C LYS A 62 -9.14 -9.35 -2.44
N SER A 63 -8.56 -10.22 -1.64
CA SER A 63 -7.24 -10.06 -1.06
C SER A 63 -6.14 -10.20 -2.11
N VAL A 64 -4.92 -9.73 -1.78
CA VAL A 64 -3.75 -9.87 -2.66
C VAL A 64 -3.49 -11.34 -3.00
N ALA A 65 -3.63 -12.26 -2.04
CA ALA A 65 -3.43 -13.68 -2.30
C ALA A 65 -4.46 -14.25 -3.30
N GLU A 66 -5.73 -13.85 -3.16
CA GLU A 66 -6.80 -14.29 -4.06
C GLU A 66 -6.64 -13.72 -5.48
N MET A 67 -6.03 -12.55 -5.64
CA MET A 67 -5.74 -11.97 -6.97
C MET A 67 -4.52 -12.60 -7.64
N ILE A 68 -3.48 -12.94 -6.88
CA ILE A 68 -2.25 -13.57 -7.41
C ILE A 68 -2.49 -15.05 -7.73
N GLY A 69 -3.40 -15.71 -7.02
CA GLY A 69 -3.69 -17.14 -7.13
C GLY A 69 -4.53 -17.57 -8.34
N GLU A 70 -4.90 -16.67 -9.25
CA GLU A 70 -5.77 -16.98 -10.39
C GLU A 70 -5.03 -17.00 -11.74
N GLU A 71 -3.83 -17.60 -11.81
CA GLU A 71 -3.30 -18.14 -13.06
C GLU A 71 -3.89 -19.55 -13.29
N GLY A 72 -5.15 -19.63 -13.71
CA GLY A 72 -5.81 -20.95 -13.76
C GLY A 72 -7.21 -21.01 -14.34
N GLY A 73 -7.62 -20.04 -15.16
CA GLY A 73 -8.88 -20.09 -15.90
C GLY A 73 -8.94 -21.15 -17.02
N LEU A 74 -8.00 -22.10 -17.09
CA LEU A 74 -8.18 -23.29 -17.90
C LEU A 74 -9.03 -24.28 -17.11
N LYS A 75 -10.35 -24.16 -17.28
CA LYS A 75 -11.24 -25.31 -17.08
C LYS A 75 -10.62 -26.47 -17.88
N LYS A 76 -10.07 -27.47 -17.19
CA LYS A 76 -9.80 -28.77 -17.82
C LYS A 76 -11.15 -29.26 -18.32
N VAL A 77 -11.39 -29.07 -19.60
CA VAL A 77 -12.37 -29.84 -20.34
C VAL A 77 -11.70 -31.16 -20.70
N ASN A 78 -12.39 -32.23 -20.32
CA ASN A 78 -12.03 -33.65 -20.39
C ASN A 78 -11.22 -34.19 -19.20
#